data_AF-A0A957K8M5-F1
#
_entry.id   AF-A0A957K8M5-F1
#
_cell.length_a   1.000
_cell.length_b   1.000
_cell.length_c   1.000
_cell.angle_alpha   90.00
_cell.angle_beta   90.00
_cell.angle_gamma   90.00
#
_symmetry.space_group_name_H-M   'P 1'
#
loop_
_entity.id
_entity.type
_entity.pdbx_description
1 polymer ?
#
loop_
_entity_poly.entity_id
_entity_poly.type
_entity_poly.pdbx_seq_one_letter_code
_entity_poly.pdbx_strand_id
1 'polypeptide(L)'
;MAVKALERLIEGNRRYVAGKHGQGADGMAARRHELLAGQEPFAVILGCSDSRVPAEIIFDQGLGDLFVIRVAGNIVAPSLVGSVEFAVEQ
;
A
#
# COMPACT_ATOMS: atom_id res chain seq x y z
N MET A 1 8.79 12.51 7.67
CA MET A 1 7.56 11.82 7.25
C MET A 1 7.88 10.68 6.28
N ALA A 2 8.56 10.93 5.16
CA ALA A 2 9.01 9.88 4.23
C ALA A 2 9.87 8.76 4.86
N VAL A 3 10.83 9.11 5.74
CA VAL A 3 11.67 8.11 6.43
C VAL A 3 10.83 7.12 7.26
N LYS A 4 9.83 7.62 7.99
CA LYS A 4 8.92 6.78 8.79
C LYS A 4 8.05 5.88 7.91
N ALA A 5 7.62 6.37 6.74
CA ALA A 5 6.88 5.56 5.77
C ALA A 5 7.74 4.42 5.23
N LEU A 6 8.99 4.70 4.86
CA LEU A 6 9.94 3.69 4.40
C LEU A 6 10.24 2.65 5.49
N GLU A 7 10.48 3.08 6.72
CA GLU A 7 10.70 2.18 7.87
C GLU A 7 9.50 1.25 8.09
N ARG A 8 8.27 1.77 8.00
CA ARG A 8 7.04 0.97 8.10
C ARG A 8 6.94 -0.08 7.00
N LEU A 9 7.27 0.27 5.75
CA LEU A 9 7.31 -0.67 4.63
C LEU A 9 8.38 -1.76 4.85
N ILE A 10 9.59 -1.37 5.24
CA ILE A 10 10.68 -2.31 5.51
C ILE A 10 10.29 -3.29 6.61
N GLU A 11 9.71 -2.80 7.70
CA GLU A 11 9.31 -3.64 8.83
C GLU A 11 8.16 -4.60 8.47
N GLY A 12 7.19 -4.11 7.68
CA GLY A 12 6.14 -4.97 7.13
C GLY A 12 6.68 -6.07 6.21
N ASN A 13 7.63 -5.73 5.33
CA ASN A 13 8.28 -6.74 4.49
C ASN A 13 9.07 -7.78 5.31
N ARG A 14 9.74 -7.37 6.39
CA ARG A 14 10.41 -8.32 7.30
C ARG A 14 9.41 -9.31 7.91
N ARG A 15 8.20 -8.87 8.27
CA ARG A 15 7.15 -9.77 8.78
C ARG A 15 6.68 -10.75 7.71
N TYR A 16 6.42 -10.25 6.49
CA TYR A 16 6.06 -11.09 5.35
C TYR A 16 7.11 -12.18 5.07
N VAL A 17 8.40 -11.82 5.00
CA VAL A 17 9.51 -12.77 4.78
C VAL A 17 9.61 -13.79 5.92
N ALA A 18 9.29 -13.39 7.16
CA ALA A 18 9.27 -14.28 8.32
C ALA A 18 7.99 -15.14 8.43
N GLY A 19 7.06 -15.06 7.48
CA GLY A 19 5.78 -15.78 7.52
C GLY A 19 4.82 -15.29 8.61
N LYS A 20 5.04 -14.08 9.15
CA LYS A 20 4.19 -13.45 10.17
C LYS A 20 3.24 -12.47 9.49
N HIS A 21 2.01 -12.38 9.99
CA HIS A 21 1.02 -11.41 9.52
C HIS A 21 0.60 -10.50 10.67
N GLY A 22 0.59 -9.20 10.43
CA GLY A 22 0.35 -8.19 11.47
C GLY A 22 -1.12 -7.99 11.84
N GLN A 23 -2.07 -8.38 10.98
CA GLN A 23 -3.50 -8.07 11.15
C GLN A 23 -4.38 -9.32 11.08
N GLY A 24 -5.15 -9.58 12.14
CA GLY A 24 -6.19 -10.62 12.19
C GLY A 24 -7.50 -10.17 11.53
N ALA A 25 -8.39 -11.13 11.22
CA ALA A 25 -9.64 -10.89 10.49
C ALA A 25 -10.56 -9.83 11.12
N ASP A 26 -10.61 -9.76 12.46
CA ASP A 26 -11.47 -8.82 13.19
C ASP A 26 -11.05 -7.36 13.00
N GLY A 27 -9.74 -7.11 12.88
CA GLY A 27 -9.20 -5.78 12.60
C GLY A 27 -9.60 -5.26 11.21
N MET A 28 -9.77 -6.16 10.23
CA MET A 28 -10.11 -5.80 8.86
C MET A 28 -11.56 -5.30 8.73
N ALA A 29 -12.49 -5.86 9.51
CA ALA A 29 -13.90 -5.46 9.47
C ALA A 29 -14.09 -4.04 10.05
N ALA A 30 -13.50 -3.77 11.21
CA ALA A 30 -13.51 -2.44 11.82
C ALA A 30 -12.85 -1.40 10.89
N ARG A 31 -11.67 -1.73 10.36
CA ARG A 31 -10.94 -0.84 9.46
C ARG A 31 -11.73 -0.50 8.20
N ARG A 32 -12.46 -1.46 7.63
CA ARG A 32 -13.31 -1.22 6.45
C ARG A 32 -14.42 -0.22 6.74
N HIS A 33 -14.98 -0.24 7.95
CA HIS A 33 -16.02 0.70 8.34
C HIS A 33 -15.47 2.13 8.51
N GLU A 34 -14.30 2.27 9.13
CA GLU A 34 -13.62 3.58 9.27
C GLU A 34 -13.35 4.23 7.91
N LEU A 35 -12.94 3.45 6.92
CA LEU A 35 -12.60 3.94 5.58
C LEU A 35 -13.79 4.49 4.78
N LEU A 36 -15.03 4.32 5.27
CA LEU A 36 -16.21 4.97 4.68
C LEU A 36 -16.17 6.49 4.84
N ALA A 37 -15.49 7.00 5.88
CA ALA A 37 -15.34 8.43 6.13
C ALA A 37 -14.21 9.06 5.30
N GLY A 38 -13.28 8.25 4.78
CA GLY A 38 -12.11 8.72 4.02
C GLY A 38 -10.93 7.77 4.14
N GLN A 39 -9.86 8.05 3.39
CA GLN A 39 -8.61 7.31 3.43
C GLN A 39 -7.44 8.30 3.52
N GLU A 40 -6.41 7.93 4.29
CA GLU A 40 -5.15 8.66 4.38
C GLU A 40 -3.99 7.66 4.27
N PRO A 41 -3.70 7.16 3.05
CA PRO A 41 -2.60 6.25 2.84
C PRO A 41 -1.27 6.95 3.15
N PHE A 42 -0.36 6.26 3.84
CA PHE A 42 0.91 6.86 4.26
C PHE A 42 1.99 6.80 3.17
N ALA A 43 1.75 6.03 2.10
CA ALA A 43 2.68 5.85 0.99
C ALA A 43 1.95 5.52 -0.33
N VAL A 44 2.58 5.93 -1.43
CA VAL A 44 2.18 5.57 -2.80
C VAL A 44 3.16 4.52 -3.34
N ILE A 45 2.63 3.40 -3.84
CA ILE A 45 3.43 2.33 -4.44
C ILE A 45 3.09 2.20 -5.92
N LEU A 46 4.07 2.50 -6.79
CA LEU A 46 4.02 2.16 -8.21
C LEU A 46 4.69 0.80 -8.42
N GLY A 47 3.88 -0.23 -8.64
CA GLY A 47 4.33 -1.62 -8.77
C GLY A 47 4.01 -2.24 -10.14
N CYS A 48 4.49 -3.47 -10.33
CA CYS A 48 4.14 -4.26 -11.50
C CYS A 48 2.74 -4.88 -11.34
N SER A 49 2.01 -5.04 -12.45
CA SER A 49 0.77 -5.84 -12.48
C SER A 49 0.98 -7.34 -12.31
N ASP A 50 2.24 -7.82 -12.16
CA ASP A 50 2.57 -9.21 -11.87
C ASP A 50 1.84 -9.71 -10.61
N SER A 51 1.10 -10.81 -10.74
CA SER A 51 0.22 -11.36 -9.70
C SER A 51 0.97 -11.89 -8.48
N ARG A 52 2.28 -12.10 -8.56
CA ARG A 52 3.11 -12.65 -7.48
C ARG A 52 3.62 -11.60 -6.51
N VAL A 53 3.49 -10.32 -6.84
CA VAL A 53 3.99 -9.19 -6.03
C VAL A 53 2.90 -8.18 -5.63
N PRO A 54 1.80 -8.61 -4.98
CA PRO A 54 0.81 -7.70 -4.41
C PRO A 54 1.44 -6.87 -3.28
N ALA A 55 1.45 -5.54 -3.44
CA ALA A 55 2.17 -4.60 -2.58
C ALA A 55 1.72 -4.68 -1.12
N GLU A 56 0.42 -4.71 -0.89
CA GLU A 56 -0.20 -4.77 0.43
C GLU A 56 0.23 -6.03 1.19
N ILE A 57 0.38 -7.16 0.48
CA ILE A 57 0.79 -8.43 1.08
C ILE A 57 2.29 -8.44 1.35
N ILE A 58 3.12 -8.10 0.37
CA ILE A 58 4.59 -8.16 0.52
C ILE A 58 5.12 -7.14 1.52
N PHE A 59 4.35 -6.07 1.80
CA PHE A 59 4.65 -5.09 2.84
C PHE A 59 3.80 -5.27 4.09
N ASP A 60 3.00 -6.33 4.23
CA ASP A 60 2.12 -6.60 5.38
C ASP A 60 1.34 -5.34 5.84
N GLN A 61 0.66 -4.70 4.90
CA GLN A 61 -0.19 -3.53 5.11
C GLN A 61 -1.68 -3.86 4.90
N GLY A 62 -2.54 -3.11 5.58
CA GLY A 62 -3.99 -3.30 5.55
C GLY A 62 -4.71 -2.31 4.64
N LEU A 63 -6.04 -2.27 4.80
CA LEU A 63 -6.90 -1.39 4.02
C LEU A 63 -6.60 0.09 4.35
N GLY A 64 -6.48 0.90 3.30
CA GLY A 64 -6.25 2.35 3.39
C GLY A 64 -4.85 2.75 3.84
N ASP A 65 -3.91 1.79 3.96
CA ASP A 65 -2.53 2.06 4.33
C ASP A 65 -1.69 2.54 3.13
N LEU A 66 -1.94 1.97 1.95
CA LEU A 66 -1.18 2.24 0.72
C LEU A 66 -2.09 2.71 -0.40
N PHE A 67 -1.64 3.70 -1.18
CA PHE A 67 -2.20 4.00 -2.49
C PHE A 67 -1.41 3.25 -3.55
N VAL A 68 -2.02 2.27 -4.22
CA VAL A 68 -1.30 1.32 -5.08
C VAL A 68 -1.67 1.51 -6.54
N ILE A 69 -0.65 1.78 -7.37
CA ILE A 69 -0.77 1.90 -8.83
C ILE A 69 0.00 0.73 -9.44
N ARG A 70 -0.63 -0.05 -10.32
CA ARG A 70 -0.01 -1.23 -10.93
C ARG A 70 -0.10 -1.20 -12.45
N VAL A 71 1.05 -1.29 -13.10
CA VAL A 71 1.19 -1.35 -14.56
C VAL A 71 2.25 -2.38 -14.94
N ALA A 72 2.06 -3.09 -16.06
CA ALA A 72 3.06 -4.03 -16.56
C ALA A 72 4.41 -3.34 -16.78
N GLY A 73 5.48 -3.88 -16.18
CA GLY A 73 6.82 -3.31 -16.25
C GLY A 73 7.01 -2.00 -15.46
N ASN A 74 6.05 -1.61 -14.62
CA ASN A 74 6.13 -0.41 -13.76
C ASN A 74 6.57 0.86 -14.52
N ILE A 75 6.17 0.97 -15.80
CA ILE A 75 6.50 2.08 -16.70
C ILE A 75 5.49 3.21 -16.49
N VAL A 76 5.98 4.40 -16.21
CA VAL A 76 5.15 5.59 -15.98
C VAL A 76 4.65 6.14 -17.33
N ALA A 77 3.34 6.05 -17.55
CA ALA A 77 2.64 6.81 -18.60
C ALA A 77 2.06 8.11 -18.02
N PRO A 78 1.75 9.14 -18.83
CA PRO A 78 1.18 10.40 -18.34
C PRO A 78 -0.09 10.21 -17.48
N SER A 79 -0.94 9.24 -17.81
CA SER A 79 -2.13 8.90 -17.01
C SER A 79 -1.80 8.41 -15.60
N LEU A 80 -0.64 7.78 -15.42
CA LEU A 80 -0.18 7.28 -14.11
C LEU A 80 0.48 8.38 -13.29
N VAL A 81 1.09 9.38 -13.92
CA VAL A 81 1.59 10.58 -13.23
C VAL A 81 0.46 11.27 -12.50
N GLY A 82 -0.68 11.49 -13.17
CA GLY A 82 -1.85 12.11 -12.53
C GLY A 82 -2.40 11.29 -11.35
N SER A 83 -2.24 9.96 -11.36
CA SER A 83 -2.62 9.12 -10.21
C SER A 83 -1.66 9.28 -9.03
N VAL A 84 -0.37 9.48 -9.30
CA VAL A 84 0.63 9.77 -8.25
C VAL A 84 0.40 11.17 -7.69
N GLU A 85 0.17 12.17 -8.53
CA GLU A 85 -0.13 13.55 -8.12
C GLU A 85 -1.38 13.59 -7.23
N PHE A 86 -2.47 12.95 -7.66
CA PHE A 86 -3.68 12.81 -6.86
C PHE A 86 -3.38 12.23 -5.47
N ALA A 87 -2.57 11.19 -5.38
CA ALA A 87 -2.26 10.54 -4.12
C ALA A 87 -1.33 11.35 -3.19
N VAL A 88 -0.63 12.36 -3.72
CA VAL A 88 0.22 13.27 -2.95
C VAL A 88 -0.54 14.54 -2.52
N GLU A 89 -1.57 14.93 -3.27
CA GLU A 89 -2.39 16.12 -3.02
C GLU A 89 -3.58 15.88 -2.06
N GLN A 90 -3.93 14.61 -1.81
CA GLN A 90 -4.98 14.20 -0.88
C GLN A 90 -4.59 14.37 0.59
#